data_AF-A0A0S4TDP4-F1
#
_entry.id   AF-A0A0S4TDP4-F1
#
_cell.length_a   1.000
_cell.length_b   1.000
_cell.length_c   1.000
_cell.angle_alpha   90.00
_cell.angle_beta   90.00
_cell.angle_gamma   90.00
#
_symmetry.space_group_name_H-M   'P 1'
#
loop_
_entity.id
_entity.type
_entity.pdbx_description
1 polymer ?
#
loop_
_entity_poly.entity_id
_entity_poly.type
_entity_poly.pdbx_seq_one_letter_code
_entity_poly.pdbx_strand_id
1 'polypeptide(L)'
;MTPEETTKELDKTSEKSEILSAFENAINDEKNRGIIYISRIPPKMQPHHIREIMSKFGEVDRIFLRPEDKSKHEQRVKMKGGNYIRYIDGWVEFKDKKVAKIVASSLNNTNVGGKKRHNAWRDDIWCIKYLSNFKWHNLTEHNRYLKSVRKTKLQARITQVQKENNFYLQQVEKAHRMKKSEKSDANNPTQQGNVNPNKSKTYEKPLIESNESKISQKSLISLL
;
A
#
# COMPACT_ATOMS: atom_id res chain seq x y z
N MET A 1 14.46 14.85 -44.95
CA MET A 1 13.27 14.64 -44.11
C MET A 1 12.08 14.52 -45.04
N THR A 2 11.50 13.33 -45.13
CA THR A 2 10.32 13.09 -45.97
C THR A 2 9.07 13.65 -45.27
N PRO A 3 7.99 13.97 -46.01
CA PRO A 3 6.75 14.51 -45.42
C PRO A 3 6.16 13.63 -44.31
N GLU A 4 6.36 12.31 -44.39
CA GLU A 4 5.88 11.33 -43.40
C GLU A 4 6.61 11.35 -42.06
N GLU A 5 7.87 11.79 -42.02
CA GLU A 5 8.61 11.93 -40.76
C GLU A 5 8.15 13.18 -40.00
N THR A 6 7.80 14.23 -40.76
CA THR A 6 7.39 15.53 -40.23
C THR A 6 6.00 15.46 -39.57
N THR A 7 5.07 14.70 -40.16
CA THR A 7 3.73 14.49 -39.60
C THR A 7 3.73 13.66 -38.31
N LYS A 8 4.58 12.62 -38.23
CA LYS A 8 4.74 11.80 -37.01
C LYS A 8 5.37 12.57 -35.84
N GLU A 9 6.25 13.53 -36.12
CA GLU A 9 6.81 14.40 -35.07
C GLU A 9 5.81 15.46 -34.61
N LEU A 10 4.99 16.02 -35.50
CA LEU A 10 3.91 16.95 -35.16
C LEU A 10 2.85 16.30 -34.27
N ASP A 11 2.40 15.08 -34.59
CA ASP A 11 1.42 14.34 -33.78
C ASP A 11 1.97 14.01 -32.38
N LYS A 12 3.22 13.56 -32.27
CA LYS A 12 3.88 13.31 -30.97
C LYS A 12 4.05 14.56 -30.12
N THR A 13 4.22 15.72 -30.76
CA THR A 13 4.38 16.99 -30.06
C THR A 13 3.02 17.51 -29.55
N SER A 14 1.95 17.31 -30.33
CA SER A 14 0.57 17.59 -29.92
C SER A 14 0.16 16.74 -28.72
N GLU A 15 0.32 15.43 -28.79
CA GLU A 15 0.01 14.50 -27.68
C GLU A 15 0.78 14.84 -26.40
N LYS A 16 2.07 15.17 -26.52
CA LYS A 16 2.88 15.57 -25.37
C LYS A 16 2.36 16.85 -24.72
N SER A 17 1.92 17.83 -25.51
CA SER A 17 1.37 19.09 -25.00
C SER A 17 0.04 18.88 -24.26
N GLU A 18 -0.82 18.01 -24.78
CA GLU A 18 -2.09 17.65 -24.15
C GLU A 18 -1.86 16.95 -22.81
N ILE A 19 -0.91 16.01 -22.75
CA ILE A 19 -0.55 15.30 -21.51
C ILE A 19 -0.05 16.27 -20.44
N LEU A 20 0.80 17.23 -20.82
CA LEU A 20 1.31 18.25 -19.89
C LEU A 20 0.17 19.12 -19.34
N SER A 21 -0.75 19.56 -20.21
CA SER A 21 -1.90 20.36 -19.79
C SER A 21 -2.85 19.59 -18.87
N ALA A 22 -3.11 18.31 -19.16
CA ALA A 22 -3.92 17.44 -18.33
C ALA A 22 -3.27 17.23 -16.94
N PHE A 23 -1.95 17.08 -16.90
CA PHE A 23 -1.20 16.93 -15.66
C PHE A 23 -1.25 18.20 -14.80
N GLU A 24 -1.07 19.36 -15.41
CA GLU A 24 -1.15 20.65 -14.71
C GLU A 24 -2.57 20.92 -14.18
N ASN A 25 -3.60 20.59 -14.95
CA ASN A 25 -4.99 20.63 -14.51
C ASN A 25 -5.24 19.68 -13.33
N ALA A 26 -4.70 18.47 -13.35
CA ALA A 26 -4.83 17.52 -12.24
C ALA A 26 -4.14 18.04 -10.95
N ILE A 27 -2.97 18.66 -11.08
CA ILE A 27 -2.27 19.29 -9.94
C ILE A 27 -3.10 20.44 -9.37
N ASN A 28 -3.65 21.29 -10.23
CA ASN A 28 -4.46 22.43 -9.80
C ASN A 28 -5.78 21.99 -9.15
N ASP A 29 -6.42 20.97 -9.69
CA ASP A 29 -7.58 20.32 -9.07
C ASP A 29 -7.23 19.78 -7.68
N GLU A 30 -6.11 19.06 -7.54
CA GLU A 30 -5.66 18.55 -6.24
C GLU A 30 -5.39 19.67 -5.23
N LYS A 31 -4.84 20.81 -5.66
CA LYS A 31 -4.63 22.00 -4.81
C LYS A 31 -5.95 22.62 -4.34
N ASN A 32 -6.99 22.56 -5.17
CA ASN A 32 -8.31 23.11 -4.88
C ASN A 32 -9.14 22.22 -3.95
N ARG A 33 -8.90 20.91 -3.97
CA ARG A 33 -9.56 19.96 -3.06
C ARG A 33 -9.33 20.27 -1.59
N GLY A 34 -10.37 20.03 -0.79
CA GLY A 34 -10.33 20.21 0.66
C GLY A 34 -10.91 19.01 1.38
N ILE A 35 -10.30 18.67 2.52
CA ILE A 35 -10.72 17.53 3.33
C ILE A 35 -11.30 18.03 4.65
N ILE A 36 -12.41 17.40 5.01
CA ILE A 36 -13.05 17.52 6.29
C ILE A 36 -12.84 16.22 7.07
N TYR A 37 -12.52 16.36 8.35
CA TYR A 37 -12.51 15.29 9.33
C TYR A 37 -13.81 15.26 10.12
N ILE A 38 -14.40 14.07 10.28
CA ILE A 38 -15.56 13.82 11.12
C ILE A 38 -15.11 12.93 12.28
N SER A 39 -15.12 13.47 13.50
CA SER A 39 -14.57 12.81 14.68
C SER A 39 -15.45 11.68 15.21
N ARG A 40 -16.76 11.72 14.94
CA ARG A 40 -17.73 10.75 15.42
C ARG A 40 -18.73 10.45 14.33
N ILE A 41 -18.83 9.18 13.96
CA ILE A 41 -19.83 8.71 13.01
C ILE A 41 -21.03 8.10 13.77
N PRO A 42 -22.26 8.55 13.50
CA PRO A 42 -23.45 7.96 14.08
C PRO A 42 -23.55 6.43 13.86
N PRO A 43 -24.11 5.67 14.80
CA PRO A 43 -24.25 4.23 14.65
C PRO A 43 -25.08 3.87 13.41
N LYS A 44 -24.68 2.82 12.67
CA LYS A 44 -25.30 2.36 11.41
C LYS A 44 -25.15 3.34 10.23
N MET A 45 -24.57 4.52 10.41
CA MET A 45 -24.33 5.44 9.31
C MET A 45 -23.19 4.92 8.43
N GLN A 46 -23.53 4.64 7.17
CA GLN A 46 -22.60 4.18 6.12
C GLN A 46 -22.08 5.36 5.28
N PRO A 47 -20.95 5.18 4.55
CA PRO A 47 -20.38 6.24 3.70
C PRO A 47 -21.36 6.86 2.69
N HIS A 48 -22.31 6.08 2.16
CA HIS A 48 -23.29 6.59 1.20
C HIS A 48 -24.26 7.61 1.81
N HIS A 49 -24.67 7.43 3.07
CA HIS A 49 -25.52 8.41 3.76
C HIS A 49 -24.79 9.73 3.98
N ILE A 50 -23.50 9.65 4.34
CA ILE A 50 -22.66 10.85 4.49
C ILE A 50 -22.54 11.55 3.14
N ARG A 51 -22.33 10.81 2.06
CA ARG A 51 -22.33 11.38 0.70
C ARG A 51 -23.62 12.11 0.42
N GLU A 52 -24.78 11.48 0.63
CA GLU A 52 -26.08 12.09 0.37
C GLU A 52 -26.29 13.40 1.14
N ILE A 53 -25.90 13.45 2.41
CA ILE A 53 -26.03 14.66 3.24
C ILE A 53 -25.04 15.73 2.79
N MET A 54 -23.77 15.37 2.59
CA MET A 54 -22.70 16.31 2.27
C MET A 54 -22.81 16.86 0.84
N SER A 55 -23.33 16.06 -0.10
CA SER A 55 -23.56 16.46 -1.49
C SER A 55 -24.54 17.62 -1.63
N LYS A 56 -25.37 17.90 -0.61
CA LYS A 56 -26.27 19.07 -0.59
C LYS A 56 -25.52 20.39 -0.46
N PHE A 57 -24.30 20.37 0.05
CA PHE A 57 -23.48 21.56 0.26
C PHE A 57 -22.42 21.76 -0.83
N GLY A 58 -22.04 20.68 -1.53
CA GLY A 58 -21.17 20.74 -2.70
C GLY A 58 -20.68 19.37 -3.14
N GLU A 59 -19.87 19.34 -4.20
CA GLU A 59 -19.45 18.08 -4.81
C GLU A 59 -18.42 17.33 -3.96
N VAL A 60 -18.82 16.13 -3.52
CA VAL A 60 -17.99 15.21 -2.73
C VAL A 60 -17.32 14.21 -3.66
N ASP A 61 -16.00 14.10 -3.60
CA ASP A 61 -15.26 13.13 -4.40
C ASP A 61 -15.07 11.82 -3.60
N ARG A 62 -14.14 11.82 -2.65
CA ARG A 62 -13.74 10.63 -1.89
C ARG A 62 -14.24 10.66 -0.44
N ILE A 63 -14.64 9.50 0.07
CA ILE A 63 -15.06 9.30 1.45
C ILE A 63 -14.37 8.07 2.01
N PHE A 64 -13.80 8.21 3.20
CA PHE A 64 -13.15 7.11 3.91
C PHE A 64 -13.59 7.17 5.36
N LEU A 65 -14.19 6.08 5.84
CA LEU A 65 -14.56 5.92 7.22
C LEU A 65 -13.70 4.82 7.83
N ARG A 66 -13.06 5.10 8.97
CA ARG A 66 -12.25 4.10 9.66
C ARG A 66 -13.18 3.18 10.44
N PRO A 67 -13.22 1.88 10.11
CA PRO A 67 -14.03 0.93 10.86
C PRO A 67 -13.50 0.82 12.30
N GLU A 68 -14.39 0.46 13.21
CA GLU A 68 -14.00 0.09 14.57
C GLU A 68 -13.05 -1.12 14.54
N ASP A 69 -12.22 -1.22 15.56
CA ASP A 69 -11.30 -2.35 15.70
C ASP A 69 -12.07 -3.68 15.85
N LYS A 70 -11.56 -4.75 15.24
CA LYS A 70 -12.22 -6.06 15.22
C LYS A 70 -12.45 -6.60 16.62
N SER A 71 -11.47 -6.46 17.51
CA SER A 71 -11.60 -6.91 18.90
C SER A 71 -12.74 -6.18 19.64
N LYS A 72 -12.87 -4.86 19.43
CA LYS A 72 -13.96 -4.05 20.00
C LYS A 72 -15.31 -4.42 19.40
N HIS A 73 -15.35 -4.69 18.10
CA HIS A 73 -16.54 -5.18 17.41
C HIS A 73 -17.01 -6.51 18.01
N GLU A 74 -16.12 -7.50 18.09
CA GLU A 74 -16.39 -8.83 18.64
C GLU A 74 -16.84 -8.77 20.10
N GLN A 75 -16.18 -7.96 20.94
CA GLN A 75 -16.58 -7.75 22.32
C GLN A 75 -17.99 -7.17 22.42
N ARG A 76 -18.30 -6.17 21.59
CA ARG A 76 -19.61 -5.53 21.55
C ARG A 76 -20.72 -6.49 21.10
N VAL A 77 -20.46 -7.33 20.10
CA VAL A 77 -21.39 -8.37 19.63
C VAL A 77 -21.60 -9.42 20.74
N LYS A 78 -20.53 -9.84 21.41
CA LYS A 78 -20.60 -10.78 22.55
C LYS A 78 -21.45 -10.24 23.70
N MET A 79 -21.41 -8.93 23.96
CA MET A 79 -22.25 -8.24 24.96
C MET A 79 -23.68 -7.94 24.45
N LYS A 80 -24.20 -8.70 23.47
CA LYS A 80 -25.52 -8.50 22.85
C LYS A 80 -25.70 -7.14 22.15
N GLY A 81 -24.61 -6.48 21.77
CA GLY A 81 -24.65 -5.31 20.89
C GLY A 81 -24.97 -5.67 19.44
N GLY A 82 -25.47 -4.72 18.65
CA GLY A 82 -25.92 -5.00 17.28
C GLY A 82 -24.79 -5.39 16.30
N ASN A 83 -25.00 -6.38 15.44
CA ASN A 83 -23.95 -6.95 14.57
C ASN A 83 -23.60 -6.11 13.30
N TYR A 84 -23.58 -4.78 13.39
CA TYR A 84 -23.15 -3.91 12.29
C TYR A 84 -21.77 -3.33 12.57
N ILE A 85 -21.01 -3.07 11.50
CA ILE A 85 -19.71 -2.37 11.59
C ILE A 85 -19.99 -0.92 11.98
N ARG A 86 -19.39 -0.48 13.09
CA ARG A 86 -19.33 0.95 13.43
C ARG A 86 -18.10 1.57 12.82
N TYR A 87 -18.20 2.85 12.50
CA TYR A 87 -17.05 3.66 12.15
C TYR A 87 -16.72 4.59 13.32
N ILE A 88 -15.44 4.76 13.60
CA ILE A 88 -14.99 5.64 14.70
C ILE A 88 -15.03 7.08 14.21
N ASP A 89 -14.32 7.32 13.11
CA ASP A 89 -14.13 8.63 12.48
C ASP A 89 -14.03 8.48 10.96
N GLY A 90 -14.01 9.62 10.27
CA GLY A 90 -14.01 9.65 8.83
C GLY A 90 -13.38 10.90 8.22
N TRP A 91 -13.04 10.79 6.94
CA TRP A 91 -12.53 11.86 6.10
C TRP A 91 -13.40 11.96 4.86
N VAL A 92 -13.82 13.18 4.55
CA VAL A 92 -14.63 13.52 3.38
C VAL A 92 -13.87 14.56 2.57
N GLU A 93 -13.62 14.24 1.30
CA GLU A 93 -12.99 15.16 0.36
C GLU A 93 -14.05 15.84 -0.50
N PHE A 94 -14.01 17.18 -0.49
CA PHE A 94 -14.74 18.01 -1.43
C PHE A 94 -13.81 18.45 -2.56
N LYS A 95 -14.37 18.61 -3.77
CA LYS A 95 -13.63 19.19 -4.89
C LYS A 95 -13.14 20.61 -4.60
N ASP A 96 -13.93 21.38 -3.84
CA ASP A 96 -13.59 22.74 -3.45
C ASP A 96 -13.30 22.89 -1.95
N LYS A 97 -12.09 23.33 -1.62
CA LYS A 97 -11.69 23.61 -0.23
C LYS A 97 -12.44 24.76 0.41
N LYS A 98 -12.99 25.69 -0.40
CA LYS A 98 -13.83 26.78 0.10
C LYS A 98 -15.13 26.22 0.68
N VAL A 99 -15.78 25.33 -0.09
CA VAL A 99 -16.96 24.60 0.36
C VAL A 99 -16.62 23.77 1.60
N ALA A 100 -15.49 23.06 1.59
CA ALA A 100 -15.06 22.27 2.74
C ALA A 100 -14.93 23.10 4.03
N LYS A 101 -14.38 24.32 3.94
CA LYS A 101 -14.28 25.24 5.08
C LYS A 101 -15.64 25.69 5.58
N ILE A 102 -16.53 26.10 4.66
CA ILE A 102 -17.89 26.56 5.01
C ILE A 102 -18.66 25.43 5.67
N VAL A 103 -18.66 24.23 5.07
CA VAL A 103 -19.34 23.05 5.63
C VAL A 103 -18.82 22.73 7.02
N ALA A 104 -17.50 22.73 7.23
CA ALA A 104 -16.94 22.49 8.55
C ALA A 104 -17.37 23.55 9.56
N SER A 105 -17.38 24.83 9.21
CA SER A 105 -17.80 25.90 10.11
C SER A 105 -19.30 25.90 10.39
N SER A 106 -20.13 25.61 9.39
CA SER A 106 -21.60 25.67 9.49
C SER A 106 -22.22 24.42 10.11
N LEU A 107 -21.67 23.24 9.81
CA LEU A 107 -22.25 21.97 10.22
C LEU A 107 -21.67 21.46 11.54
N ASN A 108 -20.49 21.94 11.96
CA ASN A 108 -19.93 21.55 13.26
C ASN A 108 -20.83 21.99 14.42
N ASN A 109 -21.01 21.11 15.40
CA ASN A 109 -21.91 21.25 16.55
C ASN A 109 -23.40 21.42 16.21
N THR A 110 -23.80 21.10 14.98
CA THR A 110 -25.21 21.06 14.60
C THR A 110 -25.73 19.63 14.60
N ASN A 111 -27.03 19.47 14.83
CA ASN A 111 -27.70 18.20 14.70
C ASN A 111 -27.74 17.76 13.23
N VAL A 112 -27.69 16.46 12.95
CA VAL A 112 -27.89 15.93 11.59
C VAL A 112 -29.25 16.34 11.04
N GLY A 113 -30.24 16.52 11.92
CA GLY A 113 -31.50 17.19 11.60
C GLY A 113 -32.49 16.32 10.82
N GLY A 114 -33.46 16.96 10.15
CA GLY A 114 -34.48 16.27 9.35
C GLY A 114 -35.69 15.74 10.15
N LYS A 115 -36.63 15.10 9.43
CA LYS A 115 -37.87 14.57 9.99
C LYS A 115 -37.60 13.28 10.78
N LYS A 116 -38.00 13.25 12.06
CA LYS A 116 -37.75 12.13 13.01
C LYS A 116 -38.17 10.76 12.48
N ARG A 117 -39.26 10.68 11.70
CA ARG A 117 -39.76 9.43 11.11
C ARG A 117 -38.81 8.81 10.08
N HIS A 118 -38.01 9.62 9.39
CA HIS A 118 -37.18 9.20 8.26
C HIS A 118 -35.68 9.29 8.53
N ASN A 119 -35.26 10.05 9.55
CA ASN A 119 -33.85 10.15 9.93
C ASN A 119 -33.61 9.56 11.32
N ALA A 120 -32.97 8.39 11.35
CA ALA A 120 -32.57 7.72 12.58
C ALA A 120 -31.49 8.48 13.37
N TRP A 121 -30.77 9.42 12.72
CA TRP A 121 -29.65 10.17 13.28
C TRP A 121 -30.00 11.62 13.60
N ARG A 122 -31.30 11.97 13.61
CA ARG A 122 -31.77 13.36 13.81
C ARG A 122 -31.10 14.06 14.99
N ASP A 123 -31.00 13.37 16.11
CA ASP A 123 -30.55 13.91 17.38
C ASP A 123 -29.03 13.79 17.57
N ASP A 124 -28.33 13.09 16.66
CA ASP A 124 -26.88 13.04 16.66
C ASP A 124 -26.30 14.39 16.22
N ILE A 125 -25.19 14.77 16.86
CA ILE A 125 -24.48 16.02 16.61
C ILE A 125 -23.26 15.75 15.74
N TRP A 126 -23.07 16.59 14.73
CA TRP A 126 -21.89 16.59 13.88
C TRP A 126 -20.68 17.18 14.60
N CYS A 127 -19.61 16.38 14.74
CA CYS A 127 -18.31 16.86 15.21
C CYS A 127 -17.34 16.89 14.04
N ILE A 128 -17.16 18.07 13.44
CA ILE A 128 -16.54 18.24 12.13
C ILE A 128 -15.41 19.27 12.20
N LYS A 129 -14.28 18.99 11.54
CA LYS A 129 -13.14 19.89 11.44
C LYS A 129 -12.58 19.94 10.02
N TYR A 130 -12.37 21.12 9.48
CA TYR A 130 -11.59 21.29 8.26
C TYR A 130 -10.10 21.05 8.53
N LEU A 131 -9.44 20.27 7.67
CA LEU A 131 -8.02 20.01 7.77
C LEU A 131 -7.26 20.88 6.76
N SER A 132 -6.58 21.92 7.25
CA SER A 132 -5.67 22.72 6.43
C SER A 132 -4.44 21.91 6.04
N ASN A 133 -3.94 22.14 4.83
CA ASN A 133 -2.74 21.48 4.28
C ASN A 133 -2.76 19.95 4.30
N PHE A 134 -3.94 19.34 4.43
CA PHE A 134 -4.12 17.90 4.42
C PHE A 134 -4.78 17.49 3.11
N LYS A 135 -4.16 16.50 2.44
CA LYS A 135 -4.62 15.95 1.17
C LYS A 135 -4.87 14.46 1.29
N TRP A 136 -5.63 13.91 0.35
CA TRP A 136 -6.05 12.52 0.44
C TRP A 136 -4.88 11.54 0.41
N HIS A 137 -3.81 11.88 -0.34
CA HIS A 137 -2.63 11.06 -0.36
C HIS A 137 -2.02 10.89 1.03
N ASN A 138 -2.07 11.92 1.90
CA ASN A 138 -1.54 11.86 3.27
C ASN A 138 -2.26 10.82 4.13
N LEU A 139 -3.57 10.64 3.94
CA LEU A 139 -4.34 9.60 4.63
C LEU A 139 -3.83 8.19 4.28
N THR A 140 -3.44 7.98 3.03
CA THR A 140 -2.95 6.69 2.52
C THR A 140 -1.44 6.50 2.66
N GLU A 141 -0.70 7.58 2.92
CA GLU A 141 0.77 7.64 2.85
C GLU A 141 1.42 6.68 3.84
N HIS A 142 0.96 6.66 5.10
CA HIS A 142 1.52 5.76 6.11
C HIS A 142 1.36 4.28 5.73
N ASN A 143 0.19 3.88 5.24
CA ASN A 143 -0.05 2.50 4.82
C ASN A 143 0.77 2.16 3.56
N ARG A 144 0.87 3.08 2.60
CA ARG A 144 1.72 2.93 1.40
C ARG A 144 3.18 2.77 1.78
N TYR A 145 3.68 3.58 2.70
CA TYR A 145 5.04 3.51 3.23
C TYR A 145 5.30 2.17 3.93
N LEU A 146 4.44 1.75 4.86
CA LEU A 146 4.61 0.46 5.53
C LEU A 146 4.57 -0.72 4.55
N LYS A 147 3.71 -0.67 3.52
CA LYS A 147 3.66 -1.69 2.46
C LYS A 147 4.92 -1.68 1.60
N SER A 148 5.44 -0.51 1.22
CA SER A 148 6.67 -0.41 0.42
C SER A 148 7.87 -0.94 1.19
N VAL A 149 8.02 -0.57 2.47
CA VAL A 149 9.09 -1.08 3.34
C VAL A 149 9.04 -2.61 3.45
N ARG A 150 7.86 -3.18 3.69
CA ARG A 150 7.69 -4.64 3.75
C ARG A 150 8.06 -5.32 2.42
N LYS A 151 7.58 -4.77 1.29
CA LYS A 151 7.88 -5.28 -0.04
C LYS A 151 9.38 -5.24 -0.33
N THR A 152 10.05 -4.12 -0.03
CA THR A 152 11.50 -3.97 -0.22
C THR A 152 12.29 -4.97 0.61
N LYS A 153 11.94 -5.16 1.90
CA LYS A 153 12.60 -6.15 2.76
C LYS A 153 12.43 -7.57 2.23
N LEU A 154 11.23 -7.93 1.79
CA LEU A 154 10.97 -9.24 1.19
C LEU A 154 11.79 -9.44 -0.10
N GLN A 155 11.80 -8.43 -0.97
CA GLN A 155 12.56 -8.49 -2.22
C GLN A 155 14.06 -8.63 -1.98
N ALA A 156 14.61 -7.91 -1.00
CA ALA A 156 16.01 -8.02 -0.60
C ALA A 156 16.33 -9.45 -0.12
N ARG A 157 15.46 -10.06 0.69
CA ARG A 157 15.61 -11.45 1.14
C ARG A 157 15.56 -12.44 -0.03
N ILE A 158 14.61 -12.29 -0.95
CA ILE A 158 14.52 -13.13 -2.15
C ILE A 158 15.79 -13.00 -2.99
N THR A 159 16.26 -11.78 -3.20
CA THR A 159 17.47 -11.50 -4.00
C THR A 159 18.72 -12.13 -3.36
N GLN A 160 18.83 -12.07 -2.03
CA GLN A 160 19.93 -12.72 -1.31
C GLN A 160 19.88 -14.25 -1.51
N VAL A 161 18.72 -14.87 -1.31
CA VAL A 161 18.56 -16.33 -1.49
C VAL A 161 18.85 -16.74 -2.94
N GLN A 162 18.40 -15.96 -3.93
CA GLN A 162 18.71 -16.21 -5.33
C GLN A 162 20.21 -16.12 -5.60
N LYS A 163 20.91 -15.14 -5.02
CA LYS A 163 22.36 -15.00 -5.16
C LYS A 163 23.10 -16.19 -4.54
N GLU A 164 22.70 -16.61 -3.34
CA GLU A 164 23.27 -17.79 -2.66
C GLU A 164 23.03 -19.08 -3.46
N ASN A 165 21.82 -19.26 -4.01
CA ASN A 165 21.48 -20.42 -4.85
C ASN A 165 22.25 -20.41 -6.17
N ASN A 166 22.31 -19.28 -6.87
CA ASN A 166 23.09 -19.15 -8.11
C ASN A 166 24.58 -19.40 -7.87
N PHE A 167 25.13 -18.89 -6.76
CA PHE A 167 26.49 -19.18 -6.35
C PHE A 167 26.69 -20.68 -6.12
N TYR A 168 25.77 -21.34 -5.40
CA TYR A 168 25.82 -22.78 -5.19
C TYR A 168 25.82 -23.57 -6.50
N LEU A 169 24.91 -23.27 -7.44
CA LEU A 169 24.84 -23.92 -8.75
C LEU A 169 26.16 -23.78 -9.53
N GLN A 170 26.77 -22.59 -9.53
CA GLN A 170 28.06 -22.37 -10.18
C GLN A 170 29.18 -23.20 -9.54
N GLN A 171 29.21 -23.32 -8.22
CA GLN A 171 30.23 -24.10 -7.51
C GLN A 171 30.07 -25.60 -7.75
N VAL A 172 28.83 -26.11 -7.79
CA VAL A 172 28.53 -27.51 -8.15
C VAL A 172 28.96 -27.81 -9.57
N GLU A 173 28.64 -26.94 -10.52
CA GLU A 173 29.01 -27.12 -11.93
C GLU A 173 30.53 -27.09 -12.14
N LYS A 174 31.26 -26.20 -11.44
CA LYS A 174 32.72 -26.18 -11.40
C LYS A 174 33.28 -27.51 -10.85
N ALA A 175 32.73 -28.00 -9.74
CA ALA A 175 33.18 -29.27 -9.16
C ALA A 175 32.94 -30.46 -10.11
N HIS A 176 31.81 -30.49 -10.83
CA HIS A 176 31.56 -31.48 -11.87
C HIS A 176 32.54 -31.39 -13.04
N ARG A 177 32.88 -30.18 -13.50
CA ARG A 177 33.89 -29.95 -14.55
C ARG A 177 35.27 -30.47 -14.13
N MET A 178 35.72 -30.14 -12.92
CA MET A 178 37.02 -30.59 -12.39
C MET A 178 37.08 -32.13 -12.28
N LYS A 179 36.03 -32.77 -11.78
CA LYS A 179 35.95 -34.24 -11.73
C LYS A 179 35.97 -34.89 -13.13
N LYS A 180 35.43 -34.21 -14.15
CA LYS A 180 35.44 -34.72 -15.52
C LYS A 180 36.83 -34.58 -16.16
N SER A 181 37.53 -33.47 -15.93
CA SER A 181 38.90 -33.26 -16.40
C SER A 181 39.88 -34.22 -15.72
N GLU A 182 39.79 -34.41 -14.40
CA GLU A 182 40.63 -35.39 -13.67
C GLU A 182 40.47 -36.81 -14.23
N LYS A 183 39.25 -37.21 -14.62
CA LYS A 183 38.99 -38.52 -15.23
C LYS A 183 39.49 -38.63 -16.67
N SER A 184 39.48 -37.54 -17.45
CA SER A 184 40.05 -37.54 -18.81
C SER A 184 41.57 -37.54 -18.78
N ASP A 185 42.18 -36.82 -17.83
CA ASP A 185 43.64 -36.74 -17.66
C ASP A 185 44.19 -38.07 -17.13
N ALA A 186 43.44 -38.78 -16.28
CA ALA A 186 43.77 -40.13 -15.84
C ALA A 186 43.74 -41.19 -16.98
N ASN A 187 43.02 -40.93 -18.07
CA ASN A 187 42.91 -41.83 -19.23
C ASN A 187 43.91 -41.52 -20.36
N ASN A 188 44.75 -40.48 -20.23
CA ASN A 188 45.81 -40.14 -21.20
C ASN A 188 47.13 -39.87 -20.45
N PRO A 189 48.00 -40.88 -20.24
CA PRO A 189 49.21 -40.71 -19.47
C PRO A 189 50.31 -40.10 -20.34
N THR A 190 50.33 -38.78 -20.49
CA THR A 190 51.59 -38.08 -20.81
C THR A 190 51.63 -36.68 -20.22
N GLN A 191 52.66 -36.49 -19.38
CA GLN A 191 53.23 -35.28 -18.80
C GLN A 191 52.71 -34.80 -17.43
N GLN A 192 53.66 -34.78 -16.52
CA GLN A 192 53.62 -34.40 -15.11
C GLN A 192 53.44 -32.88 -14.93
N GLY A 193 52.72 -32.49 -13.87
CA GLY A 193 52.66 -31.10 -13.41
C GLY A 193 51.90 -30.93 -12.09
N ASN A 194 52.63 -31.07 -10.98
CA ASN A 194 52.35 -30.64 -9.60
C ASN A 194 50.89 -30.36 -9.17
N VAL A 195 50.31 -31.31 -8.43
CA VAL A 195 49.05 -31.14 -7.69
C VAL A 195 49.34 -30.58 -6.29
N ASN A 196 48.91 -29.34 -6.03
CA ASN A 196 48.96 -28.72 -4.71
C ASN A 196 47.73 -29.14 -3.88
N PRO A 197 47.87 -29.80 -2.72
CA PRO A 197 46.74 -30.36 -1.99
C PRO A 197 46.17 -29.31 -1.03
N ASN A 198 45.22 -28.50 -1.50
CA ASN A 198 44.44 -27.64 -0.60
C ASN A 198 42.96 -28.04 -0.58
N LYS A 199 42.67 -28.92 0.40
CA LYS A 199 41.41 -29.12 1.13
C LYS A 199 40.13 -28.76 0.37
N SER A 200 39.49 -29.78 -0.20
CA SER A 200 38.06 -29.76 -0.47
C SER A 200 37.32 -29.59 0.87
N LYS A 201 36.89 -28.36 1.20
CA LYS A 201 35.81 -28.18 2.15
C LYS A 201 34.57 -28.80 1.53
N THR A 202 34.21 -30.00 1.97
CA THR A 202 32.90 -30.59 1.69
C THR A 202 31.86 -29.62 2.23
N TYR A 203 31.17 -28.92 1.35
CA TYR A 203 30.05 -28.08 1.74
C TYR A 203 28.86 -29.01 2.00
N GLU A 204 28.54 -29.21 3.28
CA GLU A 204 27.24 -29.75 3.66
C GLU A 204 26.15 -28.79 3.17
N LYS A 205 25.15 -29.35 2.49
CA LYS A 205 23.90 -28.63 2.18
C LYS A 205 23.42 -27.97 3.48
N PRO A 206 23.14 -26.66 3.52
CA PRO A 206 22.30 -26.15 4.58
C PRO A 206 20.96 -26.86 4.42
N LEU A 207 20.62 -27.73 5.37
CA LEU A 207 19.25 -28.20 5.51
C LEU A 207 18.41 -26.94 5.64
N ILE A 208 17.54 -26.70 4.66
CA ILE A 208 16.45 -25.77 4.82
C ILE A 208 15.56 -26.44 5.88
N GLU A 209 15.86 -26.21 7.16
CA GLU A 209 14.88 -26.44 8.22
C GLU A 209 13.66 -25.63 7.78
N SER A 210 12.57 -26.33 7.45
CA SER A 210 11.24 -25.78 7.37
C SER A 210 10.89 -25.21 8.74
N ASN A 211 11.39 -24.01 9.01
CA ASN A 211 11.22 -23.27 10.25
C ASN A 211 9.84 -22.60 10.27
N GLU A 212 8.79 -23.36 9.94
CA GLU A 212 7.40 -22.94 10.17
C GLU A 212 7.14 -22.76 11.66
N SER A 213 7.87 -23.46 12.55
CA SER A 213 7.69 -23.39 14.00
C SER A 213 8.42 -22.21 14.69
N LYS A 214 9.59 -21.76 14.19
CA LYS A 214 10.35 -20.63 14.80
C LYS A 214 9.87 -19.24 14.35
N ILE A 215 9.19 -19.14 13.21
CA ILE A 215 8.58 -17.89 12.72
C ILE A 215 7.34 -17.52 13.57
N SER A 216 6.65 -18.51 14.15
CA SER A 216 5.45 -18.31 14.96
C SER A 216 5.73 -17.67 16.34
N GLN A 217 6.84 -17.99 17.01
CA GLN A 217 7.08 -17.53 18.38
C GLN A 217 7.86 -16.20 18.50
N LYS A 218 8.80 -15.91 17.58
CA LYS A 218 9.54 -14.63 17.59
C LYS A 218 8.75 -13.44 17.01
N SER A 219 7.69 -13.72 16.24
CA SER A 219 6.82 -12.67 15.67
C SER A 219 5.84 -12.07 16.68
N LEU A 220 5.58 -12.72 17.82
CA LEU A 220 4.64 -12.22 18.82
C LEU A 220 5.27 -11.27 19.85
N ILE A 221 6.60 -11.32 20.04
CA ILE A 221 7.30 -10.50 21.05
C ILE A 221 7.82 -9.18 20.46
N SER A 222 7.84 -9.01 19.14
CA SER A 222 8.28 -7.76 18.47
C SER A 222 7.15 -6.89 17.92
N LEU A 223 5.90 -7.19 18.31
CA LEU A 223 4.68 -6.49 17.88
C LEU A 223 3.77 -6.05 19.05
N LEU A 224 4.26 -6.17 20.29
CA LEU A 224 3.77 -5.44 21.48
C LEU A 224 4.82 -4.40 21.86
#